data_AF-T0YID1-F1
#
_entry.id   AF-T0YID1-F1
#
_cell.length_a   1.000
_cell.length_b   1.000
_cell.length_c   1.000
_cell.angle_alpha   90.00
_cell.angle_beta   90.00
_cell.angle_gamma   90.00
#
_symmetry.space_group_name_H-M   'P 1'
#
loop_
_entity.id
_entity.type
_entity.pdbx_description
1 polymer ?
#
loop_
_entity_poly.entity_id
_entity_poly.type
_entity_poly.pdbx_seq_one_letter_code
_entity_poly.pdbx_strand_id
1 'polypeptide(L)' 'MHDCFSRRGAMAAPHMSLSDELKQAALEYHRQAPAGKIRVTSTKSLLTQRDLGLAYSPGVAAVCEAIV' A
#
# COMPACT_ATOMS: atom_id res chain seq x y z
N MET A 1 -38.10 -42.69 2.49
CA MET A 1 -37.84 -41.48 1.68
C MET A 1 -36.33 -41.22 1.72
N HIS A 2 -35.61 -41.98 0.91
CA HIS A 2 -34.18 -41.81 0.67
C HIS A 2 -34.03 -40.66 -0.31
N ASP A 3 -33.40 -39.56 0.09
CA ASP A 3 -32.96 -38.56 -0.88
C ASP A 3 -31.48 -38.23 -0.66
N CYS A 4 -30.66 -38.98 -1.41
CA CYS A 4 -29.76 -38.42 -2.41
C CYS A 4 -28.91 -37.18 -2.02
N PHE A 5 -28.37 -37.11 -0.80
CA PHE A 5 -27.34 -36.13 -0.43
C PHE A 5 -25.95 -36.51 -1.01
N SER A 6 -25.90 -36.87 -2.30
CA SER A 6 -24.70 -37.37 -3.00
C SER A 6 -24.25 -36.48 -4.16
N ARG A 7 -24.38 -35.16 -4.04
CA ARG A 7 -23.75 -34.22 -4.99
C ARG A 7 -23.05 -33.07 -4.29
N ARG A 8 -22.08 -33.37 -3.43
CA ARG A 8 -20.95 -32.45 -3.27
C ARG A 8 -20.07 -32.60 -4.50
N GLY A 9 -20.44 -31.88 -5.56
CA GLY A 9 -19.57 -31.69 -6.71
C GLY A 9 -18.27 -31.09 -6.20
N ALA A 10 -17.18 -31.84 -6.33
CA ALA A 10 -15.85 -31.28 -6.27
C ALA A 10 -15.76 -30.26 -7.40
N MET A 11 -15.91 -28.97 -7.07
CA MET A 11 -15.52 -27.89 -7.97
C MET A 11 -14.02 -28.04 -8.23
N ALA A 12 -13.68 -28.71 -9.32
CA ALA A 12 -12.35 -28.68 -9.89
C ALA A 12 -12.01 -27.20 -10.09
N ALA A 13 -10.96 -26.74 -9.40
CA ALA A 13 -10.46 -25.39 -9.56
C ALA A 13 -10.24 -25.14 -11.06
N PRO A 14 -10.76 -24.03 -11.62
CA PRO A 14 -10.54 -23.73 -13.03
C PRO A 14 -9.03 -23.69 -13.26
N HIS A 15 -8.57 -24.35 -14.32
CA HIS A 15 -7.19 -24.23 -14.78
C HIS A 15 -6.99 -22.78 -15.25
N MET A 16 -6.62 -21.90 -14.31
CA MET A 16 -6.25 -20.53 -14.62
C MET A 16 -5.02 -20.57 -15.52
N SER A 17 -5.03 -19.76 -16.57
CA SER A 17 -3.84 -19.59 -17.38
C SER A 17 -2.78 -18.87 -16.54
N LEU A 18 -1.49 -19.16 -16.78
CA LEU A 18 -0.36 -18.47 -16.13
C LEU A 18 -0.49 -16.94 -16.20
N SER A 19 -1.05 -16.43 -17.29
CA SER A 19 -1.32 -15.00 -17.49
C SER A 19 -2.36 -14.44 -16.53
N ASP A 20 -3.37 -15.22 -16.17
CA ASP A 20 -4.42 -14.78 -15.26
C ASP A 20 -3.96 -14.86 -13.79
N GLU A 21 -3.13 -15.85 -13.45
CA GLU A 21 -2.47 -15.91 -12.15
C GLU A 21 -1.55 -14.72 -11.92
N LEU A 22 -0.76 -14.34 -12.94
CA LEU A 22 0.11 -13.15 -12.89
C LEU A 22 -0.69 -11.85 -12.75
N LYS A 23 -1.83 -11.72 -13.45
CA LYS A 23 -2.72 -10.55 -13.30
C LYS A 23 -3.27 -10.46 -11.89
N GLN A 24 -3.77 -11.57 -11.34
CA GLN A 24 -4.35 -11.57 -10.00
C GLN A 24 -3.28 -11.27 -8.93
N ALA A 25 -2.08 -11.85 -9.07
CA ALA A 25 -0.95 -11.57 -8.19
C ALA A 25 -0.50 -10.10 -8.28
N ALA A 26 -0.45 -9.50 -9.46
CA ALA A 26 -0.11 -8.10 -9.63
C ALA A 26 -1.16 -7.16 -9.01
N LEU A 27 -2.44 -7.50 -9.14
CA LEU A 27 -3.54 -6.77 -8.50
C LEU A 27 -3.44 -6.83 -6.98
N GLU A 28 -3.20 -8.01 -6.42
CA GLU A 28 -3.03 -8.19 -4.98
C GLU A 28 -1.79 -7.45 -4.46
N TYR A 29 -0.66 -7.57 -5.16
CA TYR A 29 0.60 -6.90 -4.82
C TYR A 29 0.47 -5.37 -4.75
N HIS A 30 -0.35 -4.76 -5.61
CA HIS A 30 -0.58 -3.31 -5.59
C HIS A 30 -1.67 -2.85 -4.62
N ARG A 31 -2.53 -3.75 -4.16
CA ARG A 31 -3.59 -3.46 -3.18
C ARG A 31 -3.12 -3.59 -1.73
N GLN A 32 -2.09 -4.40 -1.48
CA GLN A 32 -1.51 -4.55 -0.15
C GLN A 32 -0.98 -3.20 0.38
N ALA A 33 -1.19 -2.94 1.66
CA ALA A 33 -0.79 -1.70 2.30
C ALA A 33 0.73 -1.70 2.62
N PRO A 34 1.44 -0.59 2.41
CA PRO A 34 0.98 0.68 1.83
C PRO A 34 0.78 0.56 0.31
N ALA A 35 -0.41 0.91 -0.17
CA ALA A 35 -0.74 0.82 -1.58
C ALA A 35 0.11 1.78 -2.42
N GLY A 36 0.56 1.31 -3.58
CA GLY A 36 1.45 2.05 -4.47
C GLY A 36 2.90 1.57 -4.41
N LYS A 37 3.74 2.13 -5.30
CA LYS A 37 5.15 1.70 -5.46
C LYS A 37 6.16 2.65 -4.80
N ILE A 38 5.74 3.88 -4.50
CA ILE A 38 6.64 4.96 -4.08
C ILE A 38 6.11 5.55 -2.77
N ARG A 39 7.01 5.79 -1.82
CA ARG A 39 6.72 6.45 -0.55
C ARG A 39 7.80 7.50 -0.27
N VAL A 40 7.39 8.71 0.05
CA VAL A 40 8.29 9.78 0.55
C VAL A 40 8.21 9.78 2.07
N THR A 41 9.36 9.81 2.74
CA THR A 41 9.45 9.87 4.20
C THR A 41 10.32 11.04 4.62
N SER A 42 10.01 11.64 5.77
CA SER A 42 10.80 12.74 6.31
C SER A 42 12.13 12.21 6.85
N THR A 43 13.24 12.84 6.45
CA THR A 43 14.58 12.48 6.94
C THR A 43 14.85 13.01 8.35
N LYS A 44 14.09 14.01 8.81
CA LYS A 44 14.24 14.66 10.13
C LYS A 44 13.04 14.34 11.01
N SER A 45 13.25 14.39 12.34
CA SER A 45 12.16 14.25 13.32
C SER A 45 11.11 15.32 13.09
N LEU A 46 9.83 14.92 13.17
CA LEU A 46 8.66 15.81 13.13
C LEU A 46 7.70 15.47 14.28
N LEU A 47 8.22 14.89 15.38
CA LEU A 47 7.41 14.34 16.47
C LEU A 47 6.92 15.41 17.44
N THR A 48 7.68 16.50 17.61
CA THR A 48 7.39 17.54 18.59
C THR A 48 6.94 18.84 17.93
N GLN A 49 6.24 19.70 18.68
CA GLN A 49 5.86 21.03 18.21
C GLN A 49 7.10 21.87 17.82
N ARG A 50 8.22 21.70 18.52
CA ARG A 50 9.48 22.36 18.18
C ARG A 50 10.01 21.89 16.83
N ASP A 51 9.98 20.59 16.57
CA ASP A 51 10.44 20.02 15.31
C ASP A 51 9.60 20.50 14.12
N LEU A 52 8.28 20.58 14.30
CA LEU A 52 7.36 21.12 13.30
C LEU A 52 7.62 22.61 13.04
N GLY A 53 7.88 23.40 14.08
CA GLY A 53 8.20 24.82 13.94
C GLY A 53 9.53 25.11 13.24
N LEU A 54 10.47 24.14 13.25
CA LEU A 54 11.71 24.21 12.45
C LEU A 54 11.49 23.78 11.00
N ALA A 55 10.67 22.75 10.78
CA ALA A 55 10.39 22.22 9.45
C ALA A 55 9.45 23.11 8.62
N TYR A 56 8.57 23.85 9.30
CA TYR A 56 7.60 24.76 8.71
C TYR A 56 7.81 26.19 9.20
N SER A 57 6.92 27.11 8.84
CA SER A 57 6.94 28.50 9.31
C SER A 57 6.87 28.54 10.84
N PRO A 58 7.74 29.26 11.58
CA PRO A 58 8.69 30.31 11.19
C PRO A 58 10.14 29.87 10.91
N GLY A 59 10.53 28.62 11.18
CA GLY A 59 11.93 28.17 11.08
C GLY A 59 12.48 28.10 9.65
N VAL A 60 11.62 27.78 8.67
CA VAL A 60 12.03 27.69 7.26
C VAL A 60 12.45 29.04 6.66
N ALA A 61 11.97 30.17 7.22
CA ALA A 61 12.26 31.50 6.70
C ALA A 61 13.76 31.83 6.73
N ALA A 62 14.44 31.50 7.84
CA ALA A 62 15.87 31.71 7.99
C ALA A 62 16.71 30.90 6.98
N VAL A 63 16.23 29.72 6.58
CA VAL A 63 16.90 28.89 5.56
C VAL A 63 16.77 29.53 4.19
N CYS A 64 15.60 30.07 3.86
CA CYS A 64 15.37 30.78 2.60
C CYS A 64 16.24 32.04 2.48
N GLU A 65 16.38 32.82 3.56
CA GLU A 65 17.22 34.03 3.59
C GLU A 65 18.71 33.73 3.44
N ALA A 66 19.20 32.59 3.95
CA ALA A 66 20.61 32.22 3.89
C ALA A 66 21.10 31.76 2.51
N ILE A 67 20.18 31.41 1.60
CA ILE A 67 20.49 30.84 0.28
C ILE A 67 20.32 31.88 -0.85
N VAL A 68 19.80 33.07 -0.54
CA VAL A 68 19.56 34.13 -1.53
C VAL A 68 20.84 34.71 -2.12
#